data_AF-A0A352Z1V9-F1
#
_entry.id   AF-A0A352Z1V9-F1
#
_cell.length_a   1.000
_cell.length_b   1.000
_cell.length_c   1.000
_cell.angle_alpha   90.00
_cell.angle_beta   90.00
_cell.angle_gamma   90.00
#
_symmetry.space_group_name_H-M   'P 1'
#
loop_
_entity.id
_entity.type
_entity.pdbx_description
1 polymer ?
#
loop_
_entity_poly.entity_id
_entity_poly.type
_entity_poly.pdbx_seq_one_letter_code
_entity_poly.pdbx_strand_id
1 'polypeptide(L)' 'MVDIRYPIGLMFTILGVLVTVFGFLTMSDPGMYQKSLGINVNIIMGILMLVFGLFMLILALRKRKKE' A
#
# COMPACT_ATOMS: atom_id res chain seq x y z
N MET A 1 -7.33 -24.21 -7.44
CA MET A 1 -6.09 -23.45 -7.12
C MET A 1 -6.50 -22.23 -6.33
N VAL A 2 -5.88 -21.95 -5.18
CA VAL A 2 -6.19 -20.72 -4.41
C VAL A 2 -5.81 -19.51 -5.26
N ASP A 3 -6.73 -18.57 -5.44
CA ASP A 3 -6.43 -17.35 -6.22
C ASP A 3 -5.42 -16.50 -5.44
N ILE A 4 -4.17 -16.55 -5.88
CA ILE A 4 -3.04 -15.89 -5.23
C ILE A 4 -3.20 -14.36 -5.14
N ARG A 5 -4.09 -13.77 -5.97
CA ARG A 5 -4.38 -12.34 -5.95
C ARG A 5 -5.02 -11.90 -4.64
N TYR A 6 -5.75 -12.77 -3.96
CA TYR A 6 -6.44 -12.45 -2.71
C TYR A 6 -5.47 -12.21 -1.54
N PRO A 7 -4.57 -13.15 -1.19
CA PRO A 7 -3.58 -12.91 -0.12
C PRO A 7 -2.60 -11.80 -0.48
N ILE A 8 -2.14 -11.72 -1.74
CA ILE A 8 -1.22 -10.66 -2.17
C ILE A 8 -1.90 -9.29 -2.06
N GLY A 9 -3.13 -9.16 -2.57
CA GLY A 9 -3.89 -7.91 -2.50
C GLY A 9 -4.14 -7.45 -1.07
N LEU A 10 -4.46 -8.38 -0.15
CA LEU A 10 -4.61 -8.08 1.27
C LEU A 10 -3.30 -7.59 1.90
N MET A 11 -2.18 -8.30 1.66
CA MET A 11 -0.89 -7.92 2.22
C MET A 11 -0.47 -6.52 1.77
N PHE A 12 -0.53 -6.23 0.46
CA PHE A 12 -0.18 -4.92 -0.07
C PHE A 12 -1.11 -3.81 0.42
N THR A 13 -2.39 -4.10 0.57
CA THR A 13 -3.34 -3.12 1.12
C THR A 13 -3.04 -2.82 2.59
N ILE A 14 -2.85 -3.84 3.43
CA ILE A 14 -2.56 -3.65 4.86
C ILE A 14 -1.23 -2.91 5.05
N LEU A 15 -0.17 -3.37 4.39
CA LEU A 15 1.14 -2.71 4.46
C LEU A 15 1.09 -1.29 3.89
N GLY A 16 0.36 -1.08 2.80
CA GLY A 16 0.15 0.24 2.21
C GLY A 16 -0.54 1.20 3.17
N VAL A 17 -1.61 0.77 3.87
CA VAL A 17 -2.26 1.57 4.93
C VAL A 17 -1.24 1.93 6.01
N LEU A 18 -0.55 0.93 6.56
CA LEU A 18 0.39 1.13 7.66
C LEU A 18 1.50 2.12 7.30
N VAL A 19 2.11 1.95 6.12
CA VAL A 19 3.21 2.81 5.66
C VAL A 19 2.72 4.22 5.31
N THR A 20 1.52 4.36 4.76
CA THR A 20 0.91 5.67 4.49
C THR A 20 0.63 6.42 5.78
N VAL A 21 -0.01 5.76 6.76
CA VAL A 21 -0.30 6.34 8.08
C VAL A 21 1.00 6.70 8.81
N PHE A 22 1.98 5.80 8.79
CA PHE A 22 3.30 6.07 9.36
C PHE A 22 3.95 7.29 8.71
N GLY A 23 3.89 7.41 7.38
CA GLY A 23 4.38 8.57 6.65
C GLY A 23 3.67 9.88 7.04
N PHE A 24 2.36 9.85 7.28
CA PHE A 24 1.63 11.02 7.80
C PHE A 24 2.06 11.39 9.23
N LEU A 25 2.24 10.42 10.11
CA LEU A 25 2.68 10.65 11.49
C LEU A 25 4.11 11.20 11.56
N THR A 26 4.96 10.83 10.60
CA THR A 26 6.37 11.21 10.56
C THR A 26 6.64 12.45 9.70
N MET A 27 5.64 12.99 8.99
CA MET A 27 5.78 14.14 8.09
C MET A 27 6.41 15.39 8.74
N SER A 28 6.24 15.56 10.05
CA SER A 28 6.80 16.69 10.82
C SER A 28 8.22 16.44 11.36
N ASP A 29 8.84 15.30 11.03
CA ASP A 29 10.22 14.97 11.40
C ASP A 29 11.18 15.25 10.23
N PRO A 30 11.74 16.47 10.12
CA PRO A 30 12.65 16.83 9.03
C PRO A 30 13.97 16.06 9.07
N GLY A 31 14.37 15.49 10.22
CA GLY A 31 15.59 14.69 10.34
C GLY A 31 15.49 13.34 9.63
N MET A 32 14.30 12.72 9.69
CA MET A 32 14.05 11.42 9.08
C MET A 32 14.18 11.45 7.55
N TYR A 33 13.71 12.53 6.90
CA TYR A 33 13.65 12.62 5.44
C TYR A 33 14.85 13.31 4.78
N GLN A 34 15.89 13.69 5.53
CA GLN A 34 17.10 14.29 4.94
C GLN A 34 17.75 13.40 3.87
N LYS A 35 17.82 12.08 4.13
CA LYS A 35 18.33 11.09 3.15
C LYS A 35 17.45 10.98 1.90
N SER A 36 16.20 11.42 1.99
CA SER A 36 15.21 11.44 0.92
C SER A 36 15.02 12.83 0.32
N LEU A 37 15.95 13.77 0.54
CA LEU A 37 15.86 15.17 0.08
C LEU A 37 14.60 15.90 0.59
N GLY A 38 14.13 15.56 1.78
CA GLY A 38 12.89 16.12 2.36
C GLY A 38 11.61 15.53 1.78
N ILE A 39 11.70 14.51 0.92
CA ILE A 39 10.53 13.86 0.32
C ILE A 39 10.03 12.77 1.27
N ASN A 40 8.72 12.77 1.51
CA ASN A 40 8.06 11.74 2.31
C ASN A 40 7.89 10.43 1.51
N VAL A 41 8.97 9.65 1.41
CA VAL A 41 9.00 8.37 0.68
C VAL A 41 7.99 7.36 1.26
N ASN A 42 7.74 7.41 2.56
CA ASN A 42 6.74 6.55 3.22
C ASN A 42 5.35 6.78 2.62
N ILE A 43 4.89 8.04 2.49
CA ILE A 43 3.59 8.32 1.88
C ILE A 43 3.55 7.88 0.41
N ILE A 44 4.59 8.19 -0.38
CA ILE A 44 4.62 7.83 -1.81
C ILE A 44 4.54 6.32 -2.00
N MET A 45 5.37 5.56 -1.28
CA MET A 45 5.41 4.10 -1.38
C MET A 45 4.15 3.47 -0.78
N GLY A 46 3.65 4.00 0.33
CA GLY A 46 2.41 3.57 0.96
C GLY A 46 1.21 3.69 0.01
N ILE A 47 1.08 4.82 -0.69
CA ILE A 47 0.03 5.05 -1.69
C ILE A 47 0.19 4.10 -2.88
N LEU A 48 1.40 3.91 -3.40
CA LEU A 48 1.65 2.96 -4.50
C LEU A 48 1.24 1.53 -4.12
N MET A 49 1.60 1.09 -2.92
CA MET A 49 1.21 -0.22 -2.39
C MET A 49 -0.31 -0.34 -2.21
N LEU A 50 -0.97 0.71 -1.72
CA LEU A 50 -2.43 0.77 -1.58
C LEU A 50 -3.15 0.62 -2.92
N VAL A 51 -2.75 1.41 -3.92
CA VAL A 51 -3.35 1.37 -5.26
C VAL A 51 -3.20 -0.02 -5.86
N PHE A 52 -2.01 -0.61 -5.75
CA PHE A 52 -1.74 -1.95 -6.25
C PHE A 52 -2.52 -3.05 -5.51
N GLY A 53 -2.56 -2.99 -4.17
CA GLY A 53 -3.28 -3.95 -3.34
C GLY A 53 -4.79 -3.92 -3.59
N LEU A 54 -5.38 -2.71 -3.65
CA LEU A 54 -6.79 -2.53 -3.97
C LEU A 54 -7.12 -3.01 -5.39
N PHE A 55 -6.25 -2.72 -6.36
CA PHE A 55 -6.43 -3.19 -7.73
C PHE A 55 -6.47 -4.72 -7.80
N MET A 56 -5.53 -5.40 -7.12
CA MET A 56 -5.54 -6.87 -7.03
C MET A 56 -6.80 -7.42 -6.36
N LEU A 57 -7.24 -6.81 -5.26
CA LEU A 57 -8.45 -7.22 -4.54
C LEU A 57 -9.70 -7.05 -5.42
N ILE A 58 -9.82 -5.95 -6.15
CA ILE A 58 -10.93 -5.72 -7.09
C ILE A 58 -10.96 -6.80 -8.17
N LEU A 59 -9.79 -7.16 -8.74
CA LEU A 59 -9.71 -8.22 -9.74
C LEU A 59 -10.06 -9.60 -9.16
N ALA A 60 -9.62 -9.90 -7.94
CA ALA A 60 -9.94 -11.15 -7.25
C ALA A 60 -11.45 -11.26 -6.95
N LEU A 61 -12.06 -10.18 -6.44
CA LEU A 61 -13.50 -10.12 -6.15
C LEU A 61 -14.35 -10.22 -7.42
N ARG A 62 -13.94 -9.56 -8.51
CA ARG A 62 -14.62 -9.67 -9.82
C ARG A 62 -14.63 -11.09 -10.36
N LYS A 63 -13.54 -11.84 -10.18
CA LYS A 63 -13.46 -13.24 -10.61
C LYS A 63 -14.39 -14.13 -9.78
N ARG A 64 -14.45 -13.92 -8.47
CA ARG A 64 -15.31 -14.68 -7.54
C ARG A 64 -16.81 -14.50 -7.80
N LYS A 65 -17.21 -13.38 -8.42
CA LYS A 65 -18.60 -13.12 -8.83
C LYS A 65 -18.99 -13.80 -10.16
N LYS A 66 -18.00 -14.29 -10.92
CA LYS A 66 -18.19 -14.92 -12.23
C LYS A 66 -18.19 -16.45 -12.15
N GLU A 67 -17.71 -17.02 -11.04
CA GLU A 67 -17.89 -18.42 -10.63
C GLU A 67 -19.16 -18.56 -9.80
#